data_AF-A0A377E3N6-F1
#
_entry.id   AF-A0A377E3N6-F1
#
_cell.length_a   1.000
_cell.length_b   1.000
_cell.length_c   1.000
_cell.angle_alpha   90.00
_cell.angle_beta   90.00
_cell.angle_gamma   90.00
#
_symmetry.space_group_name_H-M   'P 1'
#
loop_
_entity.id
_entity.type
_entity.pdbx_description
1 polymer ?
#
loop_
_entity_poly.entity_id
_entity_poly.type
_entity_poly.pdbx_seq_one_letter_code
_entity_poly.pdbx_strand_id
1 'polypeptide(L)'
;MPPAEVQPLKPSAGRRYIHATWYYLVGWRYRHEFARYRHHKSFSPWYEAQCWVRAWWRKQWYGFKQRNVLETLQTTLDQRYYLAILQVYNDSQIRNHSPYADVRDYINDVIFSFSRKAPLSHVLVIKHHPMDRGHRLYGPLIKQLSKKYGVTSRVVYVHDLPMPELLTHAKAVVTINSTAGISALVHNKPLKVMGRALYDIKGLTYQGHLHQFWTADFKPDMKLFKKFRAYLLENTQINAVYYGKKKLFVPIHNDENNILENKTQLI
;
A
#
# COMPACT_ATOMS: atom_id res chain seq x y z
N MET A 1 -8.05 28.64 -9.34
CA MET A 1 -8.99 27.77 -10.05
C MET A 1 -9.85 27.07 -9.02
N PRO A 2 -11.17 26.93 -9.24
CA PRO A 2 -12.02 26.13 -8.36
C PRO A 2 -11.54 24.66 -8.39
N PRO A 3 -11.68 23.91 -7.28
CA PRO A 3 -11.27 22.51 -7.22
C PRO A 3 -12.12 21.68 -8.20
N ALA A 4 -11.47 20.81 -8.96
CA ALA A 4 -12.14 19.87 -9.86
C ALA A 4 -13.16 19.00 -9.09
N GLU A 5 -14.38 18.91 -9.60
CA GLU A 5 -15.44 18.13 -8.97
C GLU A 5 -15.21 16.62 -9.22
N VAL A 6 -14.87 15.89 -8.15
CA VAL A 6 -14.57 14.46 -8.21
C VAL A 6 -15.77 13.65 -7.75
N GLN A 7 -16.45 13.01 -8.70
CA GLN A 7 -17.52 12.04 -8.39
C GLN A 7 -16.96 10.75 -7.78
N PRO A 8 -17.59 10.20 -6.72
CA PRO A 8 -17.19 8.94 -6.12
C PRO A 8 -17.54 7.76 -7.04
N LEU A 9 -16.54 7.21 -7.73
CA LEU A 9 -16.70 6.07 -8.63
C LEU A 9 -16.31 4.76 -7.95
N LYS A 10 -17.21 3.76 -7.96
CA LYS A 10 -16.96 2.43 -7.38
C LYS A 10 -16.67 1.39 -8.47
N PRO A 11 -15.50 0.73 -8.48
CA PRO A 11 -15.22 -0.35 -9.43
C PRO A 11 -15.99 -1.62 -9.07
N SER A 12 -16.40 -2.39 -10.09
CA SER A 12 -17.06 -3.68 -9.94
C SER A 12 -16.03 -4.81 -9.80
N ALA A 13 -15.99 -5.46 -8.64
CA ALA A 13 -15.16 -6.64 -8.41
C ALA A 13 -15.54 -7.80 -9.34
N GLY A 14 -16.83 -8.03 -9.59
CA GLY A 14 -17.31 -9.08 -10.49
C GLY A 14 -16.80 -8.92 -11.92
N ARG A 15 -16.88 -7.70 -12.48
CA ARG A 15 -16.32 -7.41 -13.82
C ARG A 15 -14.81 -7.64 -13.84
N ARG A 16 -14.09 -7.21 -12.81
CA ARG A 16 -12.65 -7.45 -12.70
C ARG A 16 -12.32 -8.95 -12.73
N TYR A 17 -13.06 -9.78 -12.00
CA TYR A 17 -12.85 -11.22 -12.01
C TYR A 17 -13.15 -11.84 -13.38
N ILE A 18 -14.28 -11.49 -14.00
CA ILE A 18 -14.65 -12.01 -15.33
C ILE A 18 -13.58 -11.65 -16.37
N HIS A 19 -13.16 -10.39 -16.43
CA HIS A 19 -12.15 -9.94 -17.38
C HIS A 19 -10.78 -10.59 -17.11
N ALA A 20 -10.39 -10.74 -15.85
CA ALA A 20 -9.14 -11.42 -15.50
C ALA A 20 -9.17 -12.90 -15.91
N THR A 21 -10.26 -13.61 -15.61
CA THR A 21 -10.45 -15.01 -16.01
C THR A 21 -10.42 -15.15 -17.53
N TRP A 22 -11.15 -14.31 -18.25
CA TRP A 22 -11.17 -14.31 -19.71
C TRP A 22 -9.77 -14.05 -20.29
N TYR A 23 -9.05 -13.05 -19.76
CA TYR A 23 -7.68 -12.73 -20.17
C TYR A 23 -6.73 -13.92 -20.01
N TYR A 24 -6.76 -14.59 -18.86
CA TYR A 24 -5.90 -15.76 -18.62
C TYR A 24 -6.29 -16.97 -19.46
N LEU A 25 -7.58 -17.22 -19.69
CA LEU A 25 -8.05 -18.33 -20.54
C LEU A 25 -7.64 -18.11 -22.00
N VAL A 26 -7.91 -16.91 -22.55
CA VAL A 26 -7.53 -16.55 -23.91
C VAL A 26 -6.00 -16.56 -24.05
N GLY A 27 -5.28 -15.88 -23.16
CA GLY A 27 -3.82 -15.84 -23.22
C GLY A 27 -3.17 -17.22 -23.09
N TRP A 28 -3.76 -18.14 -22.32
CA TRP A 28 -3.29 -19.53 -22.24
C TRP A 28 -3.60 -20.31 -23.53
N ARG A 29 -4.80 -20.15 -24.11
CA ARG A 29 -5.21 -20.82 -25.35
C ARG A 29 -4.38 -20.39 -26.57
N TYR A 30 -3.99 -19.12 -26.62
CA TYR A 30 -3.24 -18.53 -27.74
C TYR A 30 -1.73 -18.45 -27.48
N ARG A 31 -1.23 -18.95 -26.33
CA ARG A 31 0.20 -18.85 -25.97
C ARG A 31 1.15 -19.44 -27.02
N HIS A 32 0.69 -20.46 -27.75
CA HIS A 32 1.48 -21.16 -28.76
C HIS A 32 1.67 -20.34 -30.04
N GLU A 33 0.72 -19.44 -30.35
CA GLU A 33 0.83 -18.52 -31.49
C GLU A 33 1.85 -17.40 -31.23
N PHE A 34 2.20 -17.18 -29.96
CA PHE A 34 3.17 -16.18 -29.52
C PHE A 34 4.41 -16.83 -28.87
N ALA A 35 5.04 -17.79 -29.54
CA ALA A 35 6.18 -18.55 -29.00
C ALA A 35 7.38 -17.70 -28.52
N ARG A 36 7.58 -16.50 -29.09
CA ARG A 36 8.65 -15.56 -28.67
C ARG A 36 8.23 -14.62 -27.52
N TYR A 37 6.96 -14.62 -27.12
CA TYR A 37 6.45 -13.72 -26.08
C TYR A 37 6.88 -14.20 -24.69
N ARG A 38 7.73 -13.41 -24.02
CA ARG A 38 8.11 -13.63 -22.62
C ARG A 38 7.21 -12.79 -21.74
N HIS A 39 6.24 -13.43 -21.08
CA HIS A 39 5.41 -12.72 -20.13
C HIS A 39 6.22 -12.36 -18.86
N HIS A 40 5.98 -11.17 -18.34
CA HIS A 40 6.65 -10.66 -17.13
C HIS A 40 6.24 -11.39 -15.84
N LYS A 41 5.24 -12.30 -15.91
CA LYS A 41 4.72 -13.15 -14.83
C LYS A 41 4.56 -14.59 -15.29
N SER A 42 4.47 -15.52 -14.34
CA SER A 42 4.08 -16.90 -14.63
C SER A 42 2.63 -16.91 -15.14
N PHE A 43 2.44 -17.26 -16.41
CA PHE A 43 1.12 -17.31 -17.05
C PHE A 43 0.40 -18.66 -16.79
N SER A 44 0.75 -19.36 -15.71
CA SER A 44 0.14 -20.64 -15.35
C SER A 44 -1.19 -20.38 -14.63
N PRO A 45 -2.36 -20.69 -15.27
CA PRO A 45 -3.65 -20.45 -14.64
C PRO A 45 -3.81 -21.26 -13.35
N TRP A 46 -3.21 -22.46 -13.31
CA TRP A 46 -3.24 -23.34 -12.14
C TRP A 46 -2.46 -22.77 -10.96
N TYR A 47 -1.26 -22.22 -11.20
CA TYR A 47 -0.47 -21.60 -10.14
C TYR A 47 -1.17 -20.36 -9.56
N GLU A 48 -1.71 -19.51 -10.43
CA GLU A 48 -2.47 -18.33 -10.02
C GLU A 48 -3.73 -18.75 -9.23
N ALA A 49 -4.51 -19.72 -9.72
CA ALA A 49 -5.68 -20.24 -9.02
C ALA A 49 -5.33 -20.75 -7.62
N GLN A 50 -4.28 -21.57 -7.49
CA GLN A 50 -3.78 -22.04 -6.19
C GLN A 50 -3.39 -20.89 -5.27
N CYS A 51 -2.74 -19.85 -5.79
CA CYS A 51 -2.37 -18.67 -5.01
C CYS A 51 -3.61 -17.90 -4.51
N TRP A 52 -4.65 -17.75 -5.35
CA TRP A 52 -5.91 -17.10 -4.97
C TRP A 52 -6.71 -17.91 -3.94
N VAL A 53 -6.81 -19.23 -4.11
CA VAL A 53 -7.45 -20.11 -3.12
C VAL A 53 -6.72 -20.02 -1.77
N ARG A 54 -5.38 -20.09 -1.81
CA ARG A 54 -4.54 -19.92 -0.61
C ARG A 54 -4.70 -18.54 0.02
N ALA A 55 -4.81 -17.48 -0.79
CA ALA A 55 -5.06 -16.13 -0.30
C ALA A 55 -6.44 -15.99 0.36
N TRP A 56 -7.47 -16.65 -0.18
CA TRP A 56 -8.78 -16.67 0.43
C TRP A 56 -8.77 -17.39 1.78
N TRP A 57 -8.19 -18.59 1.86
CA TRP A 57 -8.08 -19.33 3.11
C TRP A 57 -7.31 -18.54 4.18
N ARG A 58 -6.15 -17.98 3.81
CA ARG A 58 -5.34 -17.14 4.71
C ARG A 58 -6.11 -15.90 5.17
N LYS A 59 -6.98 -15.32 4.33
CA LYS A 59 -7.82 -14.17 4.72
C LYS A 59 -8.71 -14.52 5.90
N GLN A 60 -9.41 -15.65 5.81
CA GLN A 60 -10.32 -16.10 6.88
C GLN A 60 -9.53 -16.41 8.15
N TRP A 61 -8.44 -17.16 8.00
CA TRP A 61 -7.55 -17.52 9.11
C TRP A 61 -6.99 -16.28 9.84
N TYR A 62 -6.44 -15.31 9.09
CA TYR A 62 -5.91 -14.09 9.69
C TYR A 62 -6.99 -13.14 10.20
N GLY A 63 -8.17 -13.11 9.57
CA GLY A 63 -9.33 -12.39 10.10
C GLY A 63 -9.69 -12.87 11.49
N PHE A 64 -9.71 -14.18 11.72
CA PHE A 64 -9.94 -14.74 13.05
C PHE A 64 -8.74 -14.48 14.00
N LYS A 65 -7.53 -14.80 13.56
CA LYS A 65 -6.31 -14.71 14.40
C LYS A 65 -6.00 -13.27 14.84
N GLN A 66 -6.33 -12.27 14.02
CA GLN A 66 -5.95 -10.87 14.23
C GLN A 66 -7.12 -9.97 14.64
N ARG A 67 -8.27 -10.55 15.01
CA ARG A 67 -9.50 -9.82 15.31
C ARG A 67 -9.34 -8.73 16.39
N ASN A 68 -8.53 -8.99 17.42
CA ASN A 68 -8.32 -8.06 18.54
C ASN A 68 -7.11 -7.13 18.34
N VAL A 69 -6.34 -7.33 17.26
CA VAL A 69 -5.12 -6.54 17.03
C VAL A 69 -5.48 -5.09 16.71
N LEU A 70 -6.56 -4.86 15.96
CA LEU A 70 -6.99 -3.51 15.61
C LEU A 70 -7.34 -2.68 16.84
N GLU A 71 -8.14 -3.25 17.74
CA GLU A 71 -8.52 -2.59 19.00
C GLU A 71 -7.30 -2.22 19.84
N THR A 72 -6.31 -3.11 19.93
CA THR A 72 -5.05 -2.83 20.64
C THR A 72 -4.27 -1.68 19.98
N LEU A 73 -4.28 -1.61 18.65
CA LEU A 73 -3.63 -0.53 17.88
C LEU A 73 -4.34 0.81 18.02
N GLN A 74 -5.66 0.81 18.18
CA GLN A 74 -6.50 2.01 18.35
C GLN A 74 -6.48 2.54 19.78
N THR A 75 -6.20 1.69 20.77
CA THR A 75 -6.25 2.05 22.20
C THR A 75 -4.84 2.12 22.79
N THR A 76 -4.29 0.98 23.18
CA THR A 76 -3.03 0.85 23.95
C THR A 76 -1.84 1.40 23.17
N LEU A 77 -1.83 1.21 21.85
CA LEU A 77 -0.73 1.59 20.98
C LEU A 77 -1.01 2.85 20.14
N ASP A 78 -2.09 3.59 20.41
CA ASP A 78 -2.37 4.82 19.65
C ASP A 78 -1.19 5.80 19.70
N GLN A 79 -0.78 6.29 18.53
CA GLN A 79 0.42 7.10 18.31
C GLN A 79 1.73 6.51 18.89
N ARG A 80 1.76 5.21 19.19
CA ARG A 80 2.92 4.49 19.75
C ARG A 80 3.45 3.39 18.84
N TYR A 81 2.95 3.28 17.61
CA TYR A 81 3.53 2.39 16.62
C TYR A 81 3.92 3.09 15.32
N TYR A 82 4.95 2.54 14.68
CA TYR A 82 5.35 2.89 13.32
C TYR A 82 4.78 1.86 12.36
N LEU A 83 4.26 2.31 11.22
CA LEU A 83 3.67 1.43 10.21
C LEU A 83 4.62 1.24 9.03
N ALA A 84 5.08 0.01 8.81
CA ALA A 84 5.83 -0.37 7.62
C ALA A 84 4.91 -1.09 6.62
N ILE A 85 4.72 -0.49 5.44
CA ILE A 85 3.82 -1.03 4.42
C ILE A 85 4.62 -1.90 3.44
N LEU A 86 4.25 -3.18 3.31
CA LEU A 86 4.85 -4.08 2.33
C LEU A 86 4.19 -3.92 0.96
N GLN A 87 4.95 -4.22 -0.09
CA GLN A 87 4.52 -4.17 -1.49
C GLN A 87 4.57 -5.55 -2.14
N VAL A 88 3.96 -5.68 -3.31
CA VAL A 88 3.96 -6.92 -4.09
C VAL A 88 5.38 -7.22 -4.58
N TYR A 89 5.88 -8.42 -4.31
CA TYR A 89 7.27 -8.78 -4.61
C TYR A 89 7.65 -8.67 -6.10
N ASN A 90 6.68 -8.84 -7.01
CA ASN A 90 6.90 -8.80 -8.46
C ASN A 90 6.46 -7.48 -9.09
N ASP A 91 6.25 -6.43 -8.29
CA ASP A 91 5.91 -5.11 -8.81
C ASP A 91 7.11 -4.51 -9.58
N SER A 92 6.82 -3.96 -10.76
CA SER A 92 7.76 -3.13 -11.51
C SER A 92 8.34 -1.99 -10.68
N GLN A 93 7.58 -1.46 -9.72
CA GLN A 93 8.02 -0.41 -8.79
C GLN A 93 9.17 -0.89 -7.89
N ILE A 94 9.18 -2.17 -7.49
CA ILE A 94 10.29 -2.74 -6.72
C ILE A 94 11.50 -2.97 -7.61
N ARG A 95 11.31 -3.38 -8.87
CA ARG A 95 12.42 -3.66 -9.79
C ARG A 95 13.11 -2.41 -10.31
N ASN A 96 12.33 -1.36 -10.62
CA ASN A 96 12.83 -0.19 -11.35
C ASN A 96 12.97 1.04 -10.46
N HIS A 97 12.19 1.15 -9.38
CA HIS A 97 12.08 2.37 -8.57
C HIS A 97 12.44 2.13 -7.10
N SER A 98 13.24 1.11 -6.81
CA SER A 98 13.67 0.76 -5.47
C SER A 98 15.13 0.32 -5.47
N PRO A 99 15.90 0.62 -4.41
CA PRO A 99 17.27 0.11 -4.26
C PRO A 99 17.30 -1.37 -3.83
N TYR A 100 16.16 -1.93 -3.40
CA TYR A 100 16.07 -3.31 -2.92
C TYR A 100 15.89 -4.30 -4.07
N ALA A 101 16.61 -5.42 -3.99
CA ALA A 101 16.42 -6.55 -4.89
C ALA A 101 15.14 -7.34 -4.55
N ASP A 102 14.79 -7.40 -3.26
CA ASP A 102 13.58 -8.07 -2.77
C ASP A 102 12.94 -7.31 -1.60
N VAL A 103 11.62 -7.47 -1.42
CA VAL A 103 10.88 -6.93 -0.27
C VAL A 103 11.46 -7.46 1.06
N ARG A 104 12.11 -8.62 1.05
CA ARG A 104 12.83 -9.19 2.21
C ARG A 104 13.98 -8.29 2.68
N ASP A 105 14.69 -7.64 1.77
CA ASP A 105 15.79 -6.73 2.10
C ASP A 105 15.25 -5.48 2.79
N TYR A 106 14.15 -4.94 2.27
CA TYR A 106 13.41 -3.85 2.92
C TYR A 106 12.94 -4.21 4.33
N ILE A 107 12.37 -5.42 4.52
CA ILE A 107 11.96 -5.90 5.86
C ILE A 107 13.16 -5.95 6.80
N ASN A 108 14.31 -6.44 6.34
CA ASN A 108 15.53 -6.48 7.14
C ASN A 108 15.97 -5.08 7.57
N ASP A 109 16.06 -4.13 6.64
CA ASP A 109 16.55 -2.78 6.91
C ASP A 109 15.64 -2.02 7.85
N VAL A 110 14.32 -2.17 7.70
CA VAL A 110 13.34 -1.57 8.60
C VAL A 110 13.45 -2.14 10.01
N ILE A 111 13.46 -3.47 10.18
CA ILE A 111 13.56 -4.09 11.51
C ILE A 111 14.92 -3.77 12.15
N PHE A 112 16.00 -3.85 11.39
CA PHE A 112 17.34 -3.51 11.86
C PHE A 112 17.39 -2.07 12.35
N SER A 113 17.01 -1.11 11.52
CA SER A 113 17.00 0.31 11.87
C SER A 113 16.11 0.59 13.08
N PHE A 114 14.90 0.01 13.12
CA PHE A 114 13.98 0.12 14.24
C PHE A 114 14.60 -0.38 15.55
N SER A 115 15.25 -1.55 15.52
CA SER A 115 15.88 -2.13 16.72
C SER A 115 16.97 -1.26 17.33
N ARG A 116 17.67 -0.50 16.49
CA ARG A 116 18.83 0.31 16.91
C ARG A 116 18.45 1.71 17.38
N LYS A 117 17.34 2.26 16.87
CA LYS A 117 17.07 3.70 16.97
C LYS A 117 15.66 4.06 17.43
N ALA A 118 14.69 3.16 17.34
CA ALA A 118 13.32 3.47 17.74
C ALA A 118 13.14 3.41 19.27
N PRO A 119 12.37 4.34 19.88
CA PRO A 119 12.14 4.37 21.32
C PRO A 119 11.57 3.05 21.86
N LEU A 120 12.07 2.58 23.01
CA LEU A 120 11.75 1.26 23.58
C LEU A 120 10.25 1.04 23.84
N SER A 121 9.49 2.10 24.12
CA SER A 121 8.04 2.07 24.34
C SER A 121 7.22 1.92 23.07
N HIS A 122 7.84 1.97 21.89
CA HIS A 122 7.15 1.92 20.61
C HIS A 122 7.25 0.56 19.94
N VAL A 123 6.27 0.29 19.08
CA VAL A 123 6.09 -0.96 18.33
C VAL A 123 6.25 -0.70 16.82
N LEU A 124 6.75 -1.69 16.08
CA LEU A 124 6.76 -1.70 14.62
C LEU A 124 5.62 -2.61 14.13
N VAL A 125 4.68 -2.03 13.39
CA VAL A 125 3.60 -2.77 12.72
C VAL A 125 3.98 -2.95 11.26
N ILE A 126 4.16 -4.19 10.82
CA ILE A 126 4.43 -4.54 9.42
C ILE A 126 3.12 -5.00 8.79
N LYS A 127 2.68 -4.28 7.75
CA LYS A 127 1.43 -4.55 7.03
C LYS A 127 1.70 -5.31 5.75
N HIS A 128 1.20 -6.55 5.68
CA HIS A 128 1.26 -7.39 4.48
C HIS A 128 0.42 -6.83 3.33
N HIS A 129 0.90 -7.00 2.11
CA HIS A 129 0.14 -6.62 0.93
C HIS A 129 -0.94 -7.68 0.61
N PRO A 130 -2.22 -7.31 0.43
CA PRO A 130 -3.30 -8.27 0.18
C PRO A 130 -3.06 -9.18 -1.02
N MET A 131 -2.51 -8.63 -2.11
CA MET A 131 -2.20 -9.40 -3.32
C MET A 131 -1.04 -10.37 -3.13
N ASP A 132 -0.13 -10.13 -2.17
CA ASP A 132 0.98 -11.06 -1.88
C ASP A 132 0.58 -12.16 -0.91
N ARG A 133 -0.62 -12.10 -0.29
CA ARG A 133 -1.07 -13.07 0.72
C ARG A 133 -1.01 -14.51 0.20
N GLY A 134 -1.34 -14.70 -1.08
CA GLY A 134 -1.26 -15.97 -1.76
C GLY A 134 0.15 -16.38 -2.16
N HIS A 135 1.05 -15.44 -2.44
CA HIS A 135 2.33 -15.73 -3.10
C HIS A 135 3.52 -15.81 -2.14
N ARG A 136 3.51 -15.00 -1.07
CA ARG A 136 4.64 -14.87 -0.16
C ARG A 136 4.21 -15.04 1.28
N LEU A 137 5.13 -15.54 2.10
CA LEU A 137 4.94 -15.71 3.53
C LEU A 137 6.15 -15.11 4.26
N TYR A 138 6.03 -13.85 4.67
CA TYR A 138 7.12 -13.15 5.36
C TYR A 138 7.17 -13.44 6.86
N GLY A 139 6.16 -14.10 7.42
CA GLY A 139 6.07 -14.39 8.86
C GLY A 139 7.32 -15.05 9.47
N PRO A 140 7.85 -16.15 8.88
CA PRO A 140 9.09 -16.78 9.36
C PRO A 140 10.29 -15.84 9.33
N LEU A 141 10.46 -15.08 8.24
CA LEU A 141 11.54 -14.11 8.09
C LEU A 141 11.43 -13.00 9.14
N ILE A 142 10.25 -12.41 9.31
CA ILE A 142 10.00 -11.35 10.31
C ILE A 142 10.31 -11.90 11.70
N LYS A 143 9.84 -13.11 12.04
CA LYS A 143 10.13 -13.73 13.34
C LYS A 143 11.64 -13.96 13.56
N GLN A 144 12.34 -14.44 12.54
CA GLN A 144 13.79 -14.64 12.58
C GLN A 144 14.53 -13.33 12.79
N LEU A 145 14.21 -12.28 12.02
CA LEU A 145 14.85 -10.97 12.12
C LEU A 145 14.53 -10.29 13.46
N SER A 146 13.28 -10.36 13.93
CA SER A 146 12.91 -9.82 15.24
C SER A 146 13.65 -10.50 16.38
N LYS A 147 13.89 -11.82 16.30
CA LYS A 147 14.74 -12.53 17.27
C LYS A 147 16.21 -12.10 17.14
N LYS A 148 16.74 -12.07 15.91
CA LYS A 148 18.12 -11.67 15.61
C LYS A 148 18.46 -10.27 16.17
N TYR A 149 17.51 -9.34 16.05
CA TYR A 149 17.70 -7.96 16.48
C TYR A 149 17.09 -7.64 17.86
N GLY A 150 16.59 -8.63 18.60
CA GLY A 150 16.12 -8.45 19.98
C GLY A 150 14.81 -7.66 20.13
N VAL A 151 13.95 -7.63 19.10
CA VAL A 151 12.70 -6.85 19.07
C VAL A 151 11.44 -7.71 18.91
N THR A 152 11.50 -8.99 19.27
CA THR A 152 10.38 -9.94 19.13
C THR A 152 9.07 -9.45 19.75
N SER A 153 9.11 -8.82 20.93
CA SER A 153 7.92 -8.28 21.61
C SER A 153 7.44 -6.93 21.04
N ARG A 154 8.20 -6.31 20.13
CA ARG A 154 7.98 -4.97 19.58
C ARG A 154 7.70 -4.97 18.08
N VAL A 155 7.56 -6.14 17.45
CA VAL A 155 7.23 -6.25 16.02
C VAL A 155 5.93 -7.03 15.86
N VAL A 156 4.92 -6.39 15.27
CA VAL A 156 3.61 -6.98 15.03
C VAL A 156 3.39 -7.06 13.52
N TYR A 157 3.04 -8.24 13.02
CA TYR A 157 2.81 -8.48 11.60
C TYR A 157 1.33 -8.71 11.29
N VAL A 158 0.73 -7.83 10.48
CA VAL A 158 -0.72 -7.76 10.22
C VAL A 158 -1.05 -7.94 8.74
N HIS A 159 -2.17 -8.58 8.42
CA HIS A 159 -2.53 -8.92 7.03
C HIS A 159 -3.75 -8.16 6.52
N ASP A 160 -4.85 -8.19 7.26
CA ASP A 160 -6.17 -7.82 6.74
C ASP A 160 -6.82 -6.63 7.45
N LEU A 161 -6.05 -5.89 8.27
CA LEU A 161 -6.54 -4.70 8.94
C LEU A 161 -6.82 -3.53 7.97
N PRO A 162 -7.86 -2.70 8.21
CA PRO A 162 -8.17 -1.54 7.37
C PRO A 162 -7.03 -0.51 7.37
N MET A 163 -6.61 -0.08 6.18
CA MET A 163 -5.53 0.90 6.04
C MET A 163 -5.85 2.27 6.67
N PRO A 164 -7.06 2.85 6.51
CA PRO A 164 -7.37 4.14 7.14
C PRO A 164 -7.21 4.12 8.66
N GLU A 165 -7.69 3.06 9.32
CA GLU A 165 -7.55 2.87 10.77
C GLU A 165 -6.07 2.76 11.18
N LEU A 166 -5.29 1.96 10.46
CA LEU A 166 -3.85 1.86 10.70
C LEU A 166 -3.12 3.20 10.51
N LEU A 167 -3.53 4.00 9.53
CA LEU A 167 -2.89 5.29 9.28
C LEU A 167 -3.26 6.31 10.35
N THR A 168 -4.53 6.39 10.74
CA THR A 168 -5.01 7.32 11.77
C THR A 168 -4.26 7.15 13.09
N HIS A 169 -4.04 5.90 13.52
CA HIS A 169 -3.44 5.59 14.82
C HIS A 169 -1.91 5.41 14.78
N ALA A 170 -1.31 5.32 13.59
CA ALA A 170 0.14 5.26 13.47
C ALA A 170 0.79 6.58 13.91
N LYS A 171 1.97 6.49 14.52
CA LYS A 171 2.84 7.63 14.78
C LYS A 171 3.46 8.16 13.50
N ALA A 172 3.98 7.26 12.68
CA ALA A 172 4.67 7.56 11.43
C ALA A 172 4.71 6.32 10.53
N VAL A 173 4.94 6.53 9.24
CA VAL A 173 4.82 5.50 8.20
C VAL A 173 6.13 5.36 7.43
N VAL A 174 6.50 4.13 7.09
CA VAL A 174 7.62 3.78 6.21
C VAL A 174 7.08 2.97 5.03
N THR A 175 7.48 3.34 3.82
CA THR A 175 7.14 2.60 2.59
C THR A 175 8.29 2.69 1.59
N ILE A 176 8.33 1.78 0.61
CA ILE A 176 9.32 1.86 -0.47
C ILE A 176 8.86 2.89 -1.49
N ASN A 177 7.73 2.66 -2.16
CA ASN A 177 7.13 3.59 -3.14
C ASN A 177 5.63 3.32 -3.38
N SER A 178 4.95 2.71 -2.40
CA SER A 178 3.52 2.40 -2.49
C SER A 178 2.68 3.67 -2.55
N THR A 179 1.61 3.68 -3.36
CA THR A 179 0.61 4.76 -3.33
C THR A 179 -0.06 4.91 -1.96
N ALA A 180 0.01 3.89 -1.10
CA ALA A 180 -0.37 4.01 0.30
C ALA A 180 0.44 5.07 1.09
N GLY A 181 1.62 5.46 0.59
CA GLY A 181 2.36 6.62 1.08
C GLY A 181 1.57 7.92 0.91
N ILE A 182 0.86 8.09 -0.22
CA ILE A 182 -0.02 9.26 -0.39
C ILE A 182 -1.16 9.21 0.64
N SER A 183 -1.73 8.04 0.91
CA SER A 183 -2.71 7.87 1.98
C SER A 183 -2.14 8.26 3.36
N ALA A 184 -0.87 7.98 3.64
CA ALA A 184 -0.23 8.46 4.87
C ALA A 184 -0.19 9.99 4.96
N LEU A 185 0.11 10.66 3.83
CA LEU A 185 0.09 12.13 3.75
C LEU A 185 -1.33 12.69 3.95
N VAL A 186 -2.37 12.04 3.41
CA VAL A 186 -3.77 12.41 3.67
C VAL A 186 -4.10 12.41 5.16
N HIS A 187 -3.60 11.41 5.87
CA HIS A 187 -3.76 11.28 7.33
C HIS A 187 -2.76 12.15 8.12
N ASN A 188 -2.05 13.08 7.46
CA ASN A 188 -1.05 13.97 8.04
C ASN A 188 0.03 13.22 8.84
N LYS A 189 0.50 12.08 8.30
CA LYS A 189 1.49 11.24 8.97
C LYS A 189 2.91 11.50 8.46
N PRO A 190 3.90 11.63 9.36
CA PRO A 190 5.30 11.63 8.97
C PRO A 190 5.61 10.38 8.14
N LEU A 191 6.20 10.58 6.97
CA LEU A 191 6.39 9.52 5.98
C LEU A 191 7.85 9.41 5.56
N LYS A 192 8.45 8.24 5.73
CA LYS A 192 9.74 7.90 5.13
C LYS A 192 9.54 7.04 3.88
N VAL A 193 10.06 7.52 2.76
CA VAL A 193 10.16 6.79 1.50
C VAL A 193 11.55 6.14 1.43
N MET A 194 11.59 4.85 1.15
CA MET A 194 12.81 4.04 1.08
C MET A 194 13.19 3.63 -0.36
N GLY A 195 12.39 4.03 -1.35
CA GLY A 195 12.67 3.91 -2.78
C GLY A 195 12.52 5.27 -3.47
N ARG A 196 12.18 5.25 -4.76
CA ARG A 196 11.86 6.43 -5.55
C ARG A 196 10.35 6.49 -5.74
N ALA A 197 9.73 7.57 -5.28
CA ALA A 197 8.30 7.81 -5.44
C ALA A 197 8.05 9.24 -5.89
N LEU A 198 7.01 9.46 -6.70
CA LEU A 198 6.64 10.78 -7.22
C LEU A 198 6.40 11.81 -6.12
N TYR A 199 5.86 11.37 -4.98
CA TYR A 199 5.55 12.21 -3.83
C TYR A 199 6.73 12.34 -2.85
N ASP A 200 7.90 11.77 -3.15
CA ASP A 200 9.12 11.90 -2.33
C ASP A 200 9.77 13.27 -2.55
N ILE A 201 9.12 14.29 -1.99
CA ILE A 201 9.47 15.70 -2.16
C ILE A 201 9.83 16.26 -0.79
N LYS A 202 10.91 17.05 -0.73
CA LYS A 202 11.30 17.78 0.49
C LYS A 202 10.11 18.59 1.01
N GLY A 203 9.78 18.37 2.29
CA GLY A 203 8.61 18.98 2.93
C GLY A 203 7.39 18.07 2.97
N LEU A 204 7.21 17.16 2.00
CA LEU A 204 6.16 16.13 2.06
C LEU A 204 6.62 14.90 2.83
N THR A 205 7.84 14.44 2.56
CA THR A 205 8.42 13.22 3.11
C THR A 205 9.72 13.50 3.83
N TYR A 206 10.07 12.64 4.78
CA TYR A 206 11.32 12.74 5.51
C TYR A 206 12.50 12.33 4.62
N GLN A 207 13.37 13.31 4.36
CA GLN A 207 14.50 13.16 3.44
C GLN A 207 15.75 12.56 4.10
N GLY A 208 15.83 12.56 5.43
CA GLY A 208 16.98 12.02 6.17
C GLY A 208 17.07 10.50 6.15
N HIS A 209 18.10 9.96 6.81
CA HIS A 209 18.31 8.51 6.88
C HIS A 209 17.25 7.82 7.74
N LEU A 210 16.89 6.56 7.43
CA LEU A 210 15.88 5.82 8.20
C LEU A 210 16.23 5.73 9.70
N HIS A 211 17.52 5.65 10.04
CA HIS A 211 17.99 5.61 11.43
C HIS A 211 17.57 6.84 12.24
N GLN A 212 17.48 8.01 11.60
CA GLN A 212 17.11 9.27 12.24
C GLN A 212 15.60 9.46 12.28
N PHE A 213 14.87 8.84 11.34
CA PHE A 213 13.43 9.00 11.19
C PHE A 213 12.64 8.61 12.45
N TRP A 214 13.06 7.58 13.19
CA TRP A 214 12.31 7.09 14.34
C TRP A 214 12.16 8.12 15.45
N THR A 215 13.15 8.99 15.64
CA THR A 215 13.15 10.03 16.68
C THR A 215 13.02 11.44 16.12
N ALA A 216 12.88 11.56 14.80
CA ALA A 216 12.73 12.85 14.14
C ALA A 216 11.37 13.47 14.46
N ASP A 217 11.36 14.75 14.82
CA ASP A 217 10.15 15.57 14.85
C ASP A 217 9.91 16.17 13.46
N PHE A 218 9.54 15.31 12.50
CA PHE A 218 9.18 15.72 11.16
C PHE A 218 7.66 15.71 11.01
N LYS A 219 7.10 16.77 10.40
CA LYS A 219 5.69 16.84 10.01
C LYS A 219 5.59 17.23 8.54
N PRO A 220 4.74 16.55 7.74
CA PRO A 220 4.51 16.94 6.36
C PRO A 220 3.93 18.36 6.25
N ASP A 221 4.40 19.13 5.27
CA ASP A 221 3.79 20.40 4.90
C ASP A 221 2.47 20.14 4.16
N MET A 222 1.37 20.26 4.90
CA MET A 222 0.04 20.03 4.36
C MET A 222 -0.40 21.08 3.34
N LYS A 223 0.21 22.28 3.30
CA LYS A 223 -0.03 23.26 2.23
C LYS A 223 0.63 22.81 0.93
N LEU A 224 1.88 22.34 1.02
CA LEU A 224 2.58 21.74 -0.11
C LEU A 224 1.84 20.49 -0.61
N PHE A 225 1.35 19.64 0.30
CA PHE A 225 0.62 18.43 -0.06
C PHE A 225 -0.67 18.76 -0.83
N LYS A 226 -1.43 19.77 -0.38
CA LYS A 226 -2.62 20.22 -1.10
C LYS A 226 -2.31 20.70 -2.51
N LYS A 227 -1.22 21.46 -2.69
CA LYS A 227 -0.77 21.91 -4.03
C LYS A 227 -0.35 20.72 -4.90
N PHE A 228 0.45 19.81 -4.36
CA PHE A 228 0.87 18.59 -5.06
C PHE A 228 -0.33 17.75 -5.51
N ARG A 229 -1.28 17.50 -4.60
CA ARG A 229 -2.49 16.73 -4.90
C ARG A 229 -3.36 17.42 -5.96
N ALA A 230 -3.56 18.74 -5.86
CA ALA A 230 -4.32 19.51 -6.84
C ALA A 230 -3.66 19.40 -8.23
N TYR A 231 -2.34 19.56 -8.30
CA TYR A 231 -1.58 19.41 -9.54
C TYR A 231 -1.75 18.03 -10.17
N LEU A 232 -1.66 16.95 -9.38
CA LEU A 232 -1.88 15.59 -9.87
C LEU A 232 -3.31 15.41 -10.42
N LEU A 233 -4.31 15.89 -9.67
CA LEU A 233 -5.71 15.78 -10.07
C LEU A 233 -5.98 16.47 -11.41
N GLU A 234 -5.40 17.66 -11.60
CA GLU A 234 -5.62 18.48 -12.79
C GLU A 234 -4.83 17.99 -14.02
N ASN A 235 -3.60 17.50 -13.83
CA ASN A 235 -2.69 17.25 -14.95
C ASN A 235 -2.53 15.77 -15.31
N THR A 236 -2.85 14.85 -14.39
CA THR A 236 -2.50 13.43 -14.57
C THR A 236 -3.68 12.47 -14.41
N GLN A 237 -4.77 12.91 -13.78
CA GLN A 237 -5.86 12.03 -13.40
C GLN A 237 -7.10 12.32 -14.23
N ILE A 238 -7.77 11.23 -14.63
CA ILE A 238 -9.09 11.27 -15.23
C ILE A 238 -10.03 10.68 -14.19
N ASN A 239 -11.13 11.36 -13.89
CA ASN A 239 -12.15 10.86 -12.98
C ASN A 239 -12.97 9.73 -13.63
N ALA A 240 -12.35 8.55 -13.75
CA ALA A 240 -12.91 7.38 -14.40
C ALA A 240 -12.45 6.09 -13.70
N VAL A 241 -13.28 5.04 -13.79
CA VAL A 241 -12.94 3.70 -13.30
C VAL A 241 -13.03 2.67 -14.41
N TYR A 242 -11.97 1.88 -14.56
CA TYR A 242 -11.86 0.90 -15.65
C TYR A 242 -12.96 -0.18 -15.58
N TYR A 243 -13.29 -0.67 -14.38
CA TYR A 243 -14.34 -1.67 -14.15
C TYR A 243 -15.67 -1.06 -13.66
N GLY A 244 -16.05 0.12 -14.14
CA GLY A 244 -17.31 0.78 -13.80
C GLY A 244 -18.51 0.29 -14.62
N LYS A 245 -19.75 0.48 -14.11
CA LYS A 245 -20.99 0.21 -14.86
C LYS A 245 -21.24 1.22 -15.98
N LYS A 246 -20.91 2.49 -15.75
CA LYS A 246 -21.04 3.60 -16.71
C LYS A 246 -19.65 3.95 -17.27
N LYS A 247 -19.54 4.06 -18.60
CA LYS A 247 -18.42 4.74 -19.27
C LYS A 247 -18.66 6.26 -19.18
N LEU A 248 -18.68 6.83 -17.98
CA LEU A 248 -18.70 8.29 -17.86
C LEU A 248 -17.26 8.77 -18.00
N PHE A 249 -16.92 9.25 -19.18
CA PHE A 249 -15.85 10.24 -19.32
C PHE A 249 -16.51 11.57 -18.97
N VAL A 250 -16.35 12.03 -17.73
CA VAL A 250 -16.68 13.42 -17.41
C VAL A 250 -15.41 14.22 -17.68
N PRO A 251 -15.32 14.98 -18.79
CA PRO A 251 -14.25 15.95 -18.93
C PRO A 251 -14.35 16.92 -17.76
N ILE A 252 -13.20 17.28 -17.19
CA ILE A 252 -13.11 18.24 -16.07
C ILE A 252 -13.31 19.64 -16.68
N HIS A 253 -14.51 19.98 -17.14
CA HIS A 253 -14.88 21.35 -17.54
C HIS A 253 -16.23 21.72 -16.90
N ASN A 254 -16.27 22.96 -16.42
CA ASN A 254 -17.34 23.59 -15.64
C ASN A 254 -18.72 23.33 -16.23
N ASP A 255 -19.60 22.69 -15.47
CA ASP A 255 -21.04 22.93 -15.58
C ASP A 255 -21.64 22.99 -14.17
N GLU A 256 -22.22 24.14 -13.86
CA GLU A 256 -23.02 24.39 -12.67
C GLU A 256 -24.28 23.53 -12.75
N ASN A 257 -24.48 22.66 -11.74
CA ASN A 257 -25.75 22.10 -11.23
C ASN A 257 -25.65 20.59 -10.94
N ASN A 258 -25.30 20.20 -9.71
CA ASN A 258 -26.21 19.43 -8.85
C ASN A 258 -25.61 19.12 -7.47
N ILE A 259 -26.45 19.28 -6.45
CA ILE A 259 -26.21 18.95 -5.05
C ILE A 259 -26.49 17.45 -4.84
N LEU A 260 -25.59 16.73 -4.15
CA LEU A 260 -25.91 15.88 -2.98
C LEU A 260 -24.70 15.09 -2.47
N GLU A 261 -24.65 14.99 -1.15
CA GLU A 261 -23.63 14.42 -0.29
C GLU A 261 -23.24 12.96 -0.64
N ASN A 262 -21.93 12.67 -0.59
CA ASN A 262 -21.41 11.54 0.18
C ASN A 262 -19.87 11.57 0.26
N LYS A 263 -19.36 11.64 1.50
CA LYS A 263 -17.95 11.49 1.85
C LYS A 263 -17.50 10.06 1.54
N THR A 264 -16.53 9.87 0.64
CA THR A 264 -15.58 8.73 0.72
C THR A 264 -14.30 9.04 -0.08
N GLN A 265 -13.17 8.77 0.58
CA GLN A 265 -11.77 8.89 0.18
C GLN A 265 -11.45 8.55 -1.29
N LEU A 266 -10.84 9.51 -1.99
CA LEU A 266 -9.92 9.26 -3.10
C LEU A 266 -8.76 10.26 -3.02
N ILE A 267 -7.58 9.73 -2.65
CA ILE A 267 -6.26 10.39 -2.55
C ILE A 267 -6.23 11.57 -1.56
#